data_AF-A0A842Y8E5-F1
#
_entry.id   AF-A0A842Y8E5-F1
#
_cell.length_a   1.000
_cell.length_b   1.000
_cell.length_c   1.000
_cell.angle_alpha   90.00
_cell.angle_beta   90.00
_cell.angle_gamma   90.00
#
_symmetry.space_group_name_H-M   'P 1'
#
loop_
_entity.id
_entity.type
_entity.pdbx_description
1 polymer ?
#
loop_
_entity_poly.entity_id
_entity_poly.type
_entity_poly.pdbx_seq_one_letter_code
_entity_poly.pdbx_strand_id
1 'polypeptide(L)' 'IIISLDNVEINNVRDLIKMMNKHAVGDKVSLGLFRGQGKIQLDIVLEKAPTPPLSPPVQPAPPPT' A
#
# COMPACT_ATOMS: atom_id res chain seq x y z
N ILE A 1 10.72 -7.31 4.30
CA ILE A 1 9.66 -7.26 5.34
C ILE A 1 9.60 -5.83 5.84
N ILE A 2 8.44 -5.17 5.75
CA ILE A 2 8.28 -3.81 6.27
C ILE A 2 8.14 -3.90 7.79
N ILE A 3 8.85 -3.04 8.51
CA ILE A 3 8.89 -3.04 9.98
C ILE A 3 8.59 -1.68 10.59
N SER A 4 8.74 -0.58 9.83
CA SER A 4 8.40 0.75 10.32
C SER A 4 8.08 1.72 9.19
N LEU A 5 7.25 2.72 9.49
CA LEU A 5 6.95 3.87 8.62
C LEU A 5 6.94 5.13 9.49
N ASP A 6 7.75 6.14 9.17
CA ASP A 6 7.87 7.41 9.91
C ASP A 6 8.03 7.23 11.43
N ASN A 7 8.98 6.37 11.82
CA ASN A 7 9.26 5.98 13.20
C ASN A 7 8.12 5.24 13.93
N VAL A 8 7.03 4.87 13.24
CA VAL A 8 5.98 4.01 13.78
C VAL A 8 6.27 2.56 13.41
N GLU A 9 6.29 1.68 14.40
CA GLU A 9 6.50 0.25 14.19
C GLU A 9 5.27 -0.42 13.57
N ILE A 10 5.49 -1.19 12.51
CA ILE A 10 4.44 -1.87 11.75
C ILE A 10 4.50 -3.36 12.07
N ASN A 11 3.51 -3.81 12.84
CA ASN A 11 3.40 -5.23 13.23
C ASN A 11 2.51 -6.03 12.27
N ASN A 12 1.55 -5.36 11.62
CA ASN A 12 0.56 -6.00 10.77
C ASN A 12 0.20 -5.12 9.56
N VAL A 13 -0.35 -5.75 8.52
CA VAL A 13 -0.79 -5.06 7.28
C VAL A 13 -1.81 -3.96 7.56
N ARG A 14 -2.69 -4.12 8.57
CA ARG A 14 -3.67 -3.09 8.95
C ARG A 14 -3.02 -1.81 9.49
N ASP A 15 -1.93 -1.92 10.26
CA ASP A 15 -1.21 -0.74 10.74
C ASP A 15 -0.52 -0.01 9.60
N LEU A 16 0.04 -0.76 8.64
CA LEU A 16 0.60 -0.17 7.44
C LEU A 16 -0.44 0.64 6.67
N ILE A 17 -1.61 0.04 6.39
CA ILE A 17 -2.70 0.72 5.66
C ILE A 17 -3.17 1.96 6.41
N LYS A 18 -3.37 1.85 7.73
CA LYS A 18 -3.78 2.98 8.57
C LYS A 18 -2.76 4.11 8.49
N MET A 19 -1.47 3.80 8.59
CA MET A 19 -0.41 4.80 8.53
C MET A 19 -0.38 5.46 7.15
N MET A 20 -0.39 4.67 6.07
CA MET A 20 -0.45 5.20 4.70
C MET A 20 -1.66 6.12 4.46
N ASN A 21 -2.83 5.80 5.01
CA ASN A 21 -4.03 6.63 4.89
C ASN A 21 -3.94 7.97 5.66
N LYS A 22 -2.99 8.12 6.58
CA LYS A 22 -2.74 9.39 7.28
C LYS A 22 -1.87 10.34 6.46
N HIS A 23 -1.18 9.83 5.44
CA HIS A 23 -0.34 10.61 4.55
C HIS A 23 -1.08 10.97 3.26
N ALA A 24 -0.68 12.07 2.66
CA ALA A 24 -1.15 12.49 1.36
C ALA A 24 -0.22 11.96 0.26
N VAL A 25 -0.75 11.90 -0.96
CA VAL A 25 0.06 11.68 -2.16
C VAL A 25 1.07 12.82 -2.27
N GLY A 26 2.34 12.48 -2.51
CA GLY A 26 3.45 13.42 -2.56
C GLY A 26 4.19 13.57 -1.23
N ASP A 27 3.70 13.00 -0.14
CA ASP A 27 4.40 13.01 1.14
C ASP A 27 5.68 12.18 1.08
N LYS A 28 6.74 12.72 1.69
CA LYS A 28 7.96 11.96 1.97
C LYS A 28 7.78 11.19 3.27
N VAL A 29 8.03 9.89 3.22
CA VAL A 29 7.92 8.98 4.35
C VAL A 29 9.19 8.16 4.49
N SER A 30 9.60 7.88 5.74
CA SER A 30 10.77 7.05 6.02
C SER A 30 10.34 5.60 6.26
N LEU A 31 10.64 4.71 5.30
CA LEU A 31 10.30 3.30 5.32
C LEU A 31 11.46 2.47 5.88
N GLY A 32 11.22 1.79 6.99
CA GLY A 32 12.12 0.77 7.53
C GLY A 32 11.70 -0.62 7.07
N LEU A 33 12.66 -1.39 6.57
CA LEU A 33 12.43 -2.78 6.14
C LEU A 33 13.64 -3.67 6.40
N PHE A 34 13.38 -4.95 6.67
CA PHE A 34 14.40 -6.00 6.61
C PHE A 34 14.50 -6.57 5.20
N ARG A 35 15.73 -6.66 4.70
CA ARG A 35 16.10 -7.37 3.46
C ARG A 35 17.16 -8.40 3.80
N GLY A 36 16.78 -9.68 3.76
CA GLY A 36 17.63 -10.75 4.30
C GLY A 36 17.84 -10.55 5.80
N GLN A 37 19.10 -10.48 6.23
CA GLN A 37 19.48 -10.23 7.63
C GLN A 37 19.73 -8.74 7.94
N GLY A 38 19.71 -7.85 6.94
CA GLY A 38 20.00 -6.43 7.10
C GLY A 38 18.76 -5.59 7.33
N LYS A 39 18.83 -4.65 8.28
CA LYS A 39 17.84 -3.56 8.45
C LYS A 39 18.21 -2.41 7.52
N ILE A 40 17.26 -1.95 6.72
CA ILE A 40 17.42 -0.85 5.77
C ILE A 40 16.37 0.21 6.09
N GLN A 41 16.76 1.48 5.98
CA GLN A 41 15.86 2.62 6.04
C GLN A 41 15.95 3.38 4.71
N LEU A 42 14.79 3.72 4.14
CA LEU A 42 14.65 4.37 2.85
C LEU A 42 13.68 5.54 2.98
N ASP A 43 14.09 6.70 2.50
CA ASP A 43 13.17 7.83 2.36
C ASP A 43 12.53 7.77 0.98
N ILE A 44 11.20 7.60 0.94
CA ILE A 44 10.42 7.43 -0.29
C ILE A 44 9.32 8.48 -0.37
N VAL A 45 8.81 8.73 -1.57
CA VAL A 45 7.64 9.59 -1.80
C VAL A 45 6.43 8.71 -2.08
N LEU A 46 5.31 9.00 -1.43
CA LEU A 46 4.06 8.26 -1.68
C LEU A 46 3.41 8.72 -2.99
N GLU A 47 3.14 7.76 -3.86
CA GLU A 47 2.39 7.99 -5.09
C GLU A 47 0.92 7.56 -4.95
N LYS A 48 0.07 7.98 -5.89
CA LYS A 48 -1.31 7.50 -5.96
C LYS A 48 -1.32 5.98 -6.13
N ALA A 49 -2.14 5.32 -5.32
CA ALA A 49 -2.43 3.91 -5.53
C ALA A 49 -3.00 3.71 -6.95
N PRO A 50 -2.56 2.67 -7.68
CA PRO A 50 -3.13 2.36 -8.98
C PRO A 50 -4.62 2.04 -8.81
N THR A 51 -5.47 2.71 -9.57
CA THR A 51 -6.88 2.35 -9.67
C THR A 51 -6.98 0.97 -10.32
N PRO A 52 -7.61 -0.03 -9.67
CA PRO A 52 -7.84 -1.31 -10.33
C PRO A 52 -8.65 -1.05 -11.61
N PRO A 53 -8.35 -1.77 -12.71
CA PRO A 53 -9.14 -1.65 -13.92
C PRO A 53 -10.61 -1.91 -13.57
N LEU A 54 -11.49 -1.00 -13.98
CA LEU A 54 -12.94 -1.19 -13.86
C LEU A 54 -13.27 -2.51 -14.57
N SER A 55 -13.55 -3.58 -13.81
CA SER A 55 -14.14 -4.78 -14.40
C SER A 55 -15.40 -4.32 -15.15
N PRO A 56 -15.58 -4.69 -16.43
CA PRO A 56 -16.83 -4.37 -17.11
C PRO A 56 -17.98 -4.92 -16.26
N PRO A 57 -19.10 -4.18 -16.15
CA PRO A 57 -20.26 -4.69 -15.42
C PRO A 57 -20.58 -6.07 -15.98
N VAL A 58 -20.69 -7.07 -15.11
CA VAL A 58 -21.08 -8.43 -15.49
C VAL A 58 -22.47 -8.31 -16.11
N GLN A 59 -22.53 -8.28 -17.45
CA GLN A 59 -23.81 -8.22 -18.15
C GLN A 59 -24.47 -9.58 -17.91
N PRO A 60 -25.67 -9.65 -17.31
CA PRO A 60 -26.38 -10.91 -17.16
C PRO A 60 -26.50 -11.56 -18.54
N ALA A 61 -26.16 -12.85 -18.63
CA ALA A 61 -26.29 -13.59 -19.88
C ALA A 61 -27.73 -13.43 -20.43
N PRO A 62 -27.91 -13.17 -21.73
CA PRO A 62 -29.24 -13.11 -22.31
C PRO A 62 -29.94 -14.46 -22.11
N PRO A 63 -31.25 -14.47 -21.80
CA PRO A 63 -32.00 -15.72 -21.64
C PRO A 63 -31.96 -16.55 -22.94
N PRO A 64 -31.83 -17.88 -22.86
CA PRO A 64 -31.88 -18.74 -24.04
C PRO A 64 -33.25 -18.64 -24.72
N THR A 65 -33.24 -18.63 -26.06
CA THR A 65 -34.43 -18.53 -26.92
C THR A 65 -35.12 -19.88 -27.08
#